data_AF-A0A1V2A7Y9-F1
#
_entry.id   AF-A0A1V2A7Y9-F1
#
_cell.length_a   1.000
_cell.length_b   1.000
_cell.length_c   1.000
_cell.angle_alpha   90.00
_cell.angle_beta   90.00
_cell.angle_gamma   90.00
#
_symmetry.space_group_name_H-M   'P 1'
#
loop_
_entity.id
_entity.type
_entity.pdbx_description
1 polymer ?
#
loop_
_entity_poly.entity_id
_entity_poly.type
_entity_poly.pdbx_seq_one_letter_code
_entity_poly.pdbx_strand_id
1 'polypeptide(L)' 'MGLQEHDITDDVISLLDVITILLLEENPILGIVLVALLKTVTEDRLARISLILLVIILGTTKSEQ' A
#
# COMPACT_ATOMS: atom_id res chain seq x y z
N MET A 1 24.99 -19.82 3.58
CA MET A 1 24.12 -18.68 3.90
C MET A 1 23.69 -18.10 2.56
N GLY A 2 22.45 -18.36 2.13
CA GLY A 2 21.93 -17.78 0.90
C GLY A 2 21.77 -16.29 1.09
N LEU A 3 22.43 -15.49 0.26
CA LEU A 3 22.18 -14.06 0.18
C LEU A 3 20.74 -13.92 -0.32
N GLN A 4 19.82 -13.48 0.54
CA GLN A 4 18.50 -13.05 0.07
C GLN A 4 18.75 -11.92 -0.92
N GLU A 5 18.38 -12.11 -2.19
CA GLU A 5 18.21 -10.99 -3.10
C GLU A 5 17.15 -10.10 -2.50
N HIS A 6 17.59 -8.97 -1.93
CA HIS A 6 16.69 -7.91 -1.48
C HIS A 6 16.03 -7.34 -2.74
N ASP A 7 14.79 -7.76 -2.99
CA ASP A 7 14.03 -7.32 -4.15
C ASP A 7 13.61 -5.87 -3.92
N ILE A 8 14.05 -4.97 -4.79
CA ILE A 8 13.69 -3.54 -4.78
C ILE A 8 12.16 -3.35 -4.71
N THR A 9 11.41 -4.32 -5.23
CA THR A 9 9.94 -4.36 -5.17
C THR A 9 9.41 -4.35 -3.73
N ASP A 10 10.12 -4.98 -2.78
CA ASP A 10 9.72 -5.00 -1.37
C ASP A 10 9.85 -3.62 -0.70
N ASP A 11 10.89 -2.88 -1.04
CA ASP A 11 11.07 -1.50 -0.57
C ASP A 11 10.00 -0.57 -1.16
N VAL A 12 9.67 -0.75 -2.43
CA VAL A 12 8.59 -0.01 -3.11
C VAL A 12 7.23 -0.30 -2.46
N ILE A 13 6.92 -1.56 -2.15
CA ILE A 13 5.68 -1.94 -1.46
C ILE A 13 5.62 -1.29 -0.07
N SER A 14 6.72 -1.32 0.69
CA SER A 14 6.78 -0.65 2.00
C SER A 14 6.55 0.86 1.90
N LEU A 15 7.14 1.52 0.90
CA LEU A 15 6.92 2.95 0.68
C LEU A 15 5.46 3.24 0.33
N LEU A 16 4.86 2.44 -0.54
CA LEU A 16 3.45 2.55 -0.92
C LEU A 16 2.50 2.36 0.26
N ASP A 17 2.80 1.44 1.17
CA ASP A 17 2.05 1.26 2.42
C ASP A 17 2.05 2.54 3.26
N VAL A 18 3.22 3.17 3.44
CA VAL A 18 3.36 4.43 4.19
C VAL A 18 2.56 5.55 3.54
N ILE A 19 2.69 5.71 2.22
CA ILE A 19 1.93 6.71 1.46
C ILE A 19 0.42 6.50 1.63
N THR A 20 -0.04 5.25 1.57
CA THR A 20 -1.47 4.91 1.73
C THR A 20 -2.00 5.30 3.10
N ILE A 21 -1.21 5.09 4.17
CA ILE A 21 -1.59 5.49 5.53
C ILE A 21 -1.67 7.02 5.64
N LEU A 22 -0.68 7.73 5.08
CA LEU A 22 -0.63 9.19 5.11
C LEU A 22 -1.76 9.85 4.32
N LEU A 23 -2.22 9.21 3.23
CA LEU A 23 -3.34 9.71 2.43
C LEU A 23 -4.67 9.76 3.18
N LEU A 24 -4.80 9.01 4.27
CA LEU A 24 -5.97 8.97 5.14
C LEU A 24 -5.76 9.87 6.37
N GLU A 25 -5.34 11.12 6.15
CA GLU A 25 -4.98 12.10 7.21
C GLU A 25 -6.04 12.20 8.31
N GLU A 26 -7.32 12.17 7.94
CA GLU A 26 -8.44 12.29 8.89
C GLU A 26 -8.57 11.06 9.81
N ASN A 27 -8.18 9.88 9.33
CA ASN A 27 -8.35 8.61 10.02
C ASN A 27 -7.20 7.64 9.69
N PRO A 28 -5.99 7.87 10.24
CA PRO A 28 -4.81 7.05 9.94
C PRO A 28 -4.99 5.58 10.34
N ILE A 29 -5.85 5.30 11.32
CA ILE A 29 -6.23 3.94 11.72
C ILE A 29 -6.86 3.18 10.55
N LEU A 30 -7.71 3.85 9.76
CA LEU A 30 -8.31 3.22 8.57
C LEU A 30 -7.25 2.89 7.52
N GLY A 31 -6.24 3.75 7.34
CA GLY A 31 -5.11 3.48 6.45
C GLY A 31 -4.30 2.27 6.88
N ILE A 32 -4.02 2.15 8.18
CA ILE A 32 -3.31 0.99 8.74
C ILE A 32 -4.11 -0.30 8.54
N VAL A 33 -5.42 -0.28 8.85
CA VAL A 33 -6.30 -1.43 8.66
C VAL A 33 -6.37 -1.83 7.19
N LEU A 34 -6.47 -0.86 6.28
CA LEU A 34 -6.53 -1.13 4.85
C LEU A 34 -5.24 -1.79 4.34
N VAL A 35 -4.07 -1.27 4.72
CA VAL A 35 -2.77 -1.88 4.39
C VAL A 35 -2.67 -3.30 4.95
N ALA A 36 -3.09 -3.51 6.21
CA ALA A 36 -3.06 -4.84 6.83
C ALA A 36 -3.99 -5.83 6.10
N LEU A 37 -5.17 -5.39 5.70
CA LEU A 37 -6.10 -6.20 4.91
C LEU A 37 -5.52 -6.55 3.54
N LEU A 38 -4.99 -5.57 2.79
CA LEU A 38 -4.36 -5.80 1.49
C LEU A 38 -3.19 -6.79 1.56
N LYS A 39 -2.40 -6.73 2.64
CA LYS A 39 -1.34 -7.72 2.89
C LYS A 39 -1.87 -9.12 3.16
N THR A 40 -3.01 -9.22 3.83
CA THR A 40 -3.59 -10.50 4.24
C THR A 40 -4.37 -11.17 3.11
N VAL A 41 -5.08 -10.39 2.29
CA VAL A 41 -5.99 -10.92 1.25
C VAL A 41 -5.30 -11.10 -0.11
N THR A 42 -4.11 -10.53 -0.31
CA THR A 42 -3.40 -10.57 -1.60
C THR A 42 -2.02 -11.17 -1.43
N GLU A 43 -1.87 -12.43 -1.84
CA GLU A 43 -0.58 -13.12 -1.88
C GLU A 43 0.30 -12.66 -3.05
N ASP A 44 -0.32 -12.34 -4.19
CA ASP A 44 0.39 -11.87 -5.37
C ASP A 44 0.93 -10.43 -5.19
N ARG A 45 2.24 -10.26 -5.35
CA ARG A 45 2.92 -8.97 -5.17
C ARG A 45 2.42 -7.90 -6.14
N LEU A 46 2.21 -8.26 -7.40
CA LEU A 46 1.85 -7.31 -8.45
C LEU A 46 0.41 -6.80 -8.27
N ALA A 47 -0.49 -7.71 -7.88
CA ALA A 47 -1.85 -7.40 -7.53
C ALA A 47 -1.91 -6.47 -6.30
N ARG A 48 -1.08 -6.72 -5.28
CA ARG A 48 -1.01 -5.85 -4.10
C ARG A 48 -0.57 -4.43 -4.46
N ILE A 49 0.49 -4.28 -5.26
CA ILE A 49 0.95 -2.96 -5.74
C ILE A 49 -0.18 -2.27 -6.51
N SER A 50 -0.85 -2.99 -7.41
CA SER A 50 -1.94 -2.45 -8.23
C SER A 50 -3.11 -1.96 -7.36
N LEU A 51 -3.49 -2.72 -6.34
CA LEU A 51 -4.55 -2.34 -5.40
C LEU A 51 -4.16 -1.12 -4.56
N ILE A 52 -2.93 -1.06 -4.05
CA ILE A 52 -2.45 0.10 -3.30
C ILE A 52 -2.50 1.36 -4.18
N LEU A 53 -2.03 1.28 -5.43
CA LEU A 53 -2.10 2.40 -6.38
C LEU A 53 -3.55 2.83 -6.65
N LEU A 54 -4.48 1.88 -6.80
CA LEU A 54 -5.90 2.20 -6.97
C LEU A 54 -6.48 2.94 -5.76
N VAL A 55 -6.13 2.51 -4.54
CA VAL A 55 -6.55 3.19 -3.31
C VAL A 55 -6.03 4.63 -3.28
N ILE A 56 -4.75 4.83 -3.61
CA ILE A 56 -4.14 6.15 -3.68
C ILE A 56 -4.90 7.05 -4.66
N ILE A 57 -5.12 6.58 -5.89
CA ILE A 57 -5.86 7.33 -6.93
C ILE A 57 -7.31 7.64 -6.48
N LEU A 58 -7.97 6.68 -5.84
CA LEU A 58 -9.33 6.88 -5.36
C LEU A 58 -9.39 7.92 -4.22
N GLY A 59 -8.39 7.92 -3.34
CA GLY A 59 -8.24 8.91 -2.28
C GLY A 59 -8.00 10.32 -2.84
N THR A 60 -7.14 10.47 -3.84
CA THR A 60 -6.86 11.78 -4.46
C THR A 60 -8.05 12.30 -5.24
N THR A 61 -8.71 11.46 -6.06
CA THR A 61 -9.86 11.88 -6.87
C THR A 61 -11.07 12.28 -6.03
N LYS A 62 -11.25 11.69 -4.85
CA LYS A 62 -12.29 12.11 -3.89
C LYS A 62 -11.97 13.44 -3.22
N SER A 63 -10.69 13.77 -3.05
CA SER A 63 -10.27 15.07 -2.49
C SER A 63 -10.38 16.23 -3.48
N GLU A 64 -10.53 15.95 -4.78
CA GLU A 64 -10.66 16.96 -5.85
C GLU A 64 -12.13 17.34 -6.17
N GLN A 65 -13.10 16.86 -5.38
CA GLN A 65 -14.52 17.24 -5.46
C GLN A 65 -14.97 17.99 -4.21
#